data_AF-A0A8T7B5M1-F1
#
_entry.id   AF-A0A8T7B5M1-F1
#
_cell.length_a   1.000
_cell.length_b   1.000
_cell.length_c   1.000
_cell.angle_alpha   90.00
_cell.angle_beta   90.00
_cell.angle_gamma   90.00
#
_symmetry.space_group_name_H-M   'P 1'
#
loop_
_entity.id
_entity.type
_entity.pdbx_description
1 polymer ?
#
loop_
_entity_poly.entity_id
_entity_poly.type
_entity_poly.pdbx_seq_one_letter_code
_entity_poly.pdbx_strand_id
1 'polypeptide(L)'
;MDEIVCFSCGASQPEIILPVRRLEVCRQCNSELHVCRMCEFYDTTVANACREPIADEVKDKEHANFCDYFRVKPDAYEPPDKSASDAEQQLNALFGDTPQQAGQDDLDRLNSLFGDDDD
;
A
#
# COMPACT_ATOMS: atom_id res chain seq x y z
N MET A 1 19.78 18.54 7.48
CA MET A 1 18.31 18.58 7.53
C MET A 1 17.89 17.17 7.22
N ASP A 2 17.28 16.49 8.18
CA ASP A 2 16.91 15.08 8.01
C ASP A 2 15.68 15.03 7.12
N GLU A 3 15.91 14.69 5.85
CA GLU A 3 14.87 14.61 4.82
C GLU A 3 14.22 13.23 4.87
N ILE A 4 12.89 13.19 4.89
CA ILE A 4 12.12 11.94 4.87
C ILE A 4 11.47 11.75 3.51
N VAL A 5 11.34 10.49 3.11
CA VAL A 5 10.70 10.07 1.86
C VAL A 5 9.35 9.45 2.17
N CYS A 6 8.31 9.89 1.47
CA CYS A 6 6.96 9.33 1.63
C CYS A 6 6.92 7.83 1.27
N PHE A 7 6.41 6.99 2.17
CA PHE A 7 6.27 5.54 1.95
C PHE A 7 5.39 5.18 0.74
N SER A 8 4.43 6.04 0.39
CA SER A 8 3.41 5.75 -0.63
C SER A 8 3.90 6.14 -2.03
N CYS A 9 4.39 7.37 -2.19
CA CYS A 9 4.76 7.90 -3.51
C CYS A 9 6.26 8.13 -3.74
N GLY A 10 7.10 7.94 -2.72
CA GLY A 10 8.54 8.13 -2.84
C GLY A 10 8.99 9.59 -2.92
N ALA A 11 8.08 10.55 -2.69
CA ALA A 11 8.42 11.97 -2.72
C ALA A 11 9.16 12.41 -1.44
N SER A 12 10.29 13.07 -1.63
CA SER A 12 11.00 13.85 -0.63
C SER A 12 10.12 14.89 0.06
N GLN A 13 10.23 15.01 1.39
CA GLN A 13 9.51 15.99 2.21
C GLN A 13 10.48 16.95 2.94
N PRO A 14 11.15 17.88 2.24
CA PRO A 14 12.16 18.76 2.84
C PRO A 14 11.59 19.79 3.82
N GLU A 15 10.29 20.06 3.76
CA GLU A 15 9.62 21.06 4.59
C GLU A 15 9.00 20.48 5.88
N ILE A 16 9.09 19.17 6.10
CA ILE A 16 8.58 18.54 7.31
C ILE A 16 9.56 18.72 8.45
N ILE A 17 9.05 19.17 9.59
CA ILE A 17 9.82 19.35 10.82
C ILE A 17 9.69 18.08 11.66
N LEU A 18 10.81 17.55 12.11
CA LEU A 18 10.84 16.39 13.01
C LEU A 18 10.69 16.82 14.49
N PRO A 19 10.00 16.02 15.32
CA PRO A 19 9.32 14.76 14.99
C PRO A 19 8.06 15.00 14.15
N VAL A 20 7.76 14.05 13.24
CA VAL A 20 6.59 14.09 12.37
C VAL A 20 5.33 14.21 13.21
N ARG A 21 4.47 15.18 12.90
CA ARG A 21 3.19 15.37 13.61
C ARG A 21 2.21 14.28 13.19
N ARG A 22 1.28 13.95 14.09
CA ARG A 22 0.27 12.90 13.85
C ARG A 22 -0.58 13.14 12.59
N LEU A 23 -0.90 14.40 12.30
CA LEU A 23 -1.70 14.81 11.14
C LEU A 23 -0.86 15.34 9.98
N GLU A 24 0.46 15.09 10.00
CA GLU A 24 1.32 15.48 8.90
C GLU A 24 1.01 14.61 7.67
N VAL A 25 0.88 15.25 6.51
CA VAL A 25 0.53 14.58 5.25
C VAL A 25 1.60 14.85 4.19
N CYS A 26 1.77 13.91 3.28
CA CYS A 26 2.62 14.07 2.11
C CYS A 26 2.05 15.17 1.21
N ARG A 27 2.88 16.15 0.83
CA ARG A 27 2.44 17.27 -0.04
C ARG A 27 2.17 16.87 -1.49
N GLN A 28 2.57 15.67 -1.89
CA GLN A 28 2.42 15.18 -3.27
C GLN A 28 1.22 14.23 -3.44
N CYS A 29 1.02 13.28 -2.50
CA CYS A 29 -0.05 12.28 -2.61
C CYS A 29 -1.08 12.35 -1.48
N ASN A 30 -0.92 13.29 -0.53
CA ASN A 30 -1.82 13.47 0.61
C ASN A 30 -1.94 12.26 1.55
N SER A 31 -1.02 11.28 1.46
CA SER A 31 -0.92 10.18 2.41
C SER A 31 -0.48 10.70 3.78
N GLU A 32 -1.00 10.11 4.85
CA GLU A 32 -0.57 10.42 6.21
C GLU A 32 0.87 9.93 6.45
N LEU A 33 1.65 10.65 7.26
CA LEU A 33 3.08 10.34 7.45
C LEU A 33 3.40 9.78 8.84
N HIS A 34 2.50 9.93 9.81
CA HIS A 34 2.62 9.29 11.12
C HIS A 34 1.92 7.92 11.13
N VAL A 35 2.44 7.00 10.31
CA VAL A 35 1.84 5.69 10.02
C VAL A 35 2.86 4.58 10.28
N CYS A 36 2.41 3.34 10.51
CA CYS A 36 3.35 2.25 10.77
C CYS A 36 4.35 2.08 9.62
N ARG A 37 3.92 2.18 8.35
CA ARG A 37 4.82 2.08 7.19
C ARG A 37 5.95 3.13 7.14
N MET A 38 5.80 4.25 7.86
CA MET A 38 6.83 5.29 8.01
C MET A 38 7.69 5.09 9.26
N CYS A 39 7.48 4.05 10.05
CA CYS A 39 8.15 3.84 11.34
C CYS A 39 9.39 2.93 11.23
N GLU A 40 10.48 3.25 11.94
CA GLU A 40 11.69 2.43 12.02
C GLU A 40 11.45 1.04 12.63
N PHE A 41 10.38 0.86 13.40
CA PHE A 41 10.05 -0.43 14.03
C PHE A 41 9.13 -1.31 13.17
N TYR A 42 8.64 -0.81 12.05
CA TYR A 42 7.75 -1.57 11.17
C TYR A 42 8.54 -2.67 10.44
N ASP A 43 8.03 -3.89 10.57
CA ASP A 43 8.66 -5.08 10.03
C ASP A 43 7.60 -6.16 9.84
N THR A 44 7.30 -6.53 8.59
CA THR A 44 6.25 -7.50 8.26
C THR A 44 6.61 -8.94 8.63
N THR A 45 7.85 -9.21 9.04
CA THR A 45 8.34 -10.55 9.37
C THR A 45 8.12 -10.94 10.83
N VAL A 46 7.70 -9.99 11.67
CA VAL A 46 7.46 -10.20 13.11
C VAL A 46 5.98 -10.07 13.46
N ALA A 47 5.60 -10.55 14.65
CA ALA A 47 4.24 -10.44 15.16
C ALA A 47 3.76 -8.99 15.18
N ASN A 48 2.48 -8.76 14.85
CA ASN A 48 1.84 -7.45 14.77
C ASN A 48 2.53 -6.44 13.83
N ALA A 49 3.44 -6.92 12.98
CA ALA A 49 4.29 -6.12 12.11
C ALA A 49 5.09 -5.00 12.83
N CYS A 50 5.49 -5.23 14.09
CA CYS A 50 6.20 -4.25 14.91
C CYS A 50 7.30 -4.92 15.73
N ARG A 51 8.52 -4.36 15.70
CA ARG A 51 9.66 -4.83 16.50
C ARG A 51 9.64 -4.39 17.95
N GLU A 52 8.79 -3.43 18.31
CA GLU A 52 8.63 -2.96 19.69
C GLU A 52 7.56 -3.81 20.42
N PRO A 53 7.95 -4.72 21.33
CA PRO A 53 7.04 -5.71 21.93
C PRO A 53 5.96 -5.12 22.84
N ILE A 54 6.18 -3.91 23.38
CA ILE A 54 5.21 -3.23 24.28
C ILE A 54 4.37 -2.17 23.56
N ALA A 55 4.55 -1.99 22.24
CA ALA A 55 3.71 -1.11 21.46
C ALA A 55 2.32 -1.74 21.25
N ASP A 56 1.27 -0.95 21.41
CA ASP A 56 -0.09 -1.38 21.08
C ASP A 56 -0.20 -1.71 19.58
N GLU A 57 -0.96 -2.77 19.27
CA GLU A 57 -1.17 -3.18 17.89
C GLU A 57 -2.00 -2.13 17.14
N VAL A 58 -1.41 -1.56 16.08
CA VAL A 58 -2.12 -0.74 15.10
C VAL A 58 -2.65 -1.65 13.99
N LYS A 59 -3.95 -1.72 13.74
CA LYS A 59 -4.51 -2.57 12.68
C LYS A 59 -4.21 -2.04 11.28
N ASP A 60 -4.47 -0.75 11.06
CA ASP A 60 -4.22 -0.10 9.79
C ASP A 60 -2.81 0.49 9.76
N LYS A 61 -1.93 -0.11 8.95
CA LYS A 61 -0.51 0.24 8.90
C LYS A 61 -0.22 1.47 8.05
N GLU A 62 -1.19 1.92 7.26
CA GLU A 62 -1.06 2.99 6.26
C GLU A 62 -1.79 4.28 6.66
N HIS A 63 -2.56 4.24 7.76
CA HIS A 63 -3.24 5.40 8.33
C HIS A 63 -2.59 5.91 9.62
N ALA A 64 -2.89 7.17 9.94
CA ALA A 64 -2.40 7.90 11.09
C ALA A 64 -2.76 7.16 12.37
N ASN A 65 -1.77 6.96 13.23
CA ASN A 65 -1.95 6.27 14.50
C ASN A 65 -1.47 7.11 15.68
N PHE A 66 -1.74 6.59 16.89
CA PHE A 66 -1.39 7.22 18.15
C PHE A 66 -0.21 6.52 18.86
N CYS A 67 0.59 5.73 18.13
CA CYS A 67 1.68 4.97 18.72
C CYS A 67 2.75 5.91 19.29
N ASP A 68 2.96 5.86 20.61
CA ASP A 68 3.96 6.70 21.29
C ASP A 68 5.41 6.27 21.00
N TYR A 69 5.61 5.06 20.46
CA TYR A 69 6.90 4.55 20.03
C TYR A 69 7.26 4.95 18.60
N PHE A 70 6.40 5.71 17.90
CA PHE A 70 6.66 6.10 16.53
C PHE A 70 7.99 6.85 16.38
N ARG A 71 8.81 6.37 15.45
CA ARG A 71 10.06 7.01 15.02
C ARG A 71 10.17 6.90 13.52
N VAL A 72 10.33 8.03 12.85
CA VAL A 72 10.30 8.08 11.39
C VAL A 72 11.52 7.39 10.78
N LYS A 73 11.28 6.53 9.78
CA LYS A 73 12.32 5.97 8.91
C LYS A 73 12.50 6.90 7.71
N PRO A 74 13.69 7.52 7.50
CA PRO A 74 13.90 8.46 6.40
C PRO A 74 13.68 7.87 5.00
N ASP A 75 14.02 6.59 4.83
CA ASP A 75 13.95 5.80 3.60
C ASP A 75 12.83 4.75 3.63
N ALA A 76 11.61 5.18 3.95
CA ALA A 76 10.45 4.30 4.08
C ALA A 76 9.86 3.83 2.74
N TYR A 77 10.23 4.44 1.62
CA TYR A 77 9.69 4.09 0.31
C TYR A 77 10.35 2.83 -0.26
N GLU A 78 9.52 1.83 -0.53
CA GLU A 78 9.92 0.63 -1.26
C GLU A 78 9.30 0.71 -2.67
N PRO A 79 10.11 0.87 -3.74
CA PRO A 79 9.58 0.93 -5.08
C PRO A 79 8.89 -0.41 -5.43
N PRO A 80 7.80 -0.37 -6.21
CA PRO A 80 7.15 -1.59 -6.65
C PRO A 80 8.15 -2.48 -7.39
N ASP A 81 8.13 -3.78 -7.06
CA ASP A 81 9.02 -4.74 -7.66
C ASP A 81 8.65 -4.93 -9.14
N LYS A 82 9.55 -4.53 -10.04
CA LYS A 82 9.34 -4.67 -11.49
C LYS A 82 9.21 -6.14 -11.88
N SER A 83 9.79 -7.07 -11.11
CA SER A 83 9.65 -8.49 -11.40
C SER A 83 8.23 -9.00 -11.21
N ALA A 84 7.39 -8.35 -10.39
CA ALA A 84 5.98 -8.74 -10.26
C ALA A 84 5.19 -8.46 -11.54
N SER A 85 5.36 -7.25 -12.11
CA SER A 85 4.78 -6.90 -13.42
C SER A 85 5.30 -7.81 -14.53
N ASP A 86 6.60 -8.10 -14.53
CA ASP A 86 7.19 -8.99 -15.54
C ASP A 86 6.70 -10.44 -15.37
N ALA A 87 6.52 -10.91 -14.13
CA ALA A 87 5.96 -12.23 -13.83
C ALA A 87 4.50 -12.34 -14.25
N GLU A 88 3.67 -11.32 -13.98
CA GLU A 88 2.27 -11.27 -14.45
C GLU A 88 2.21 -11.33 -15.99
N GLN A 89 3.05 -10.55 -16.68
CA GLN A 89 3.12 -10.59 -18.14
C GLN A 89 3.57 -11.96 -18.67
N GLN A 90 4.54 -12.60 -18.00
CA GLN A 90 4.99 -13.95 -18.36
C GLN A 90 3.91 -15.00 -18.10
N LEU A 91 3.18 -14.93 -16.98
CA LEU A 91 2.06 -15.81 -16.70
C LEU A 91 0.97 -15.65 -17.77
N ASN A 92 0.58 -14.42 -18.10
CA ASN A 92 -0.40 -14.14 -19.14
C ASN A 92 0.04 -14.67 -20.51
N ALA A 93 1.33 -14.55 -20.85
CA ALA A 93 1.90 -15.11 -22.08
C ALA A 93 1.91 -16.65 -22.10
N LEU A 94 2.11 -17.30 -20.95
CA LEU A 94 2.08 -18.76 -20.82
C LEU A 94 0.67 -19.34 -20.86
N PHE A 95 -0.30 -18.63 -20.26
CA PHE A 95 -1.68 -19.08 -20.15
C PHE A 95 -2.60 -18.52 -21.24
N GLY A 96 -2.09 -17.66 -22.13
CA GLY A 96 -2.84 -17.11 -23.26
C GLY A 96 -3.89 -16.06 -22.87
N ASP A 97 -3.83 -15.56 -21.63
CA ASP A 97 -4.77 -14.57 -21.11
C ASP A 97 -4.27 -13.16 -21.49
N THR A 98 -4.27 -12.89 -22.80
CA THR A 98 -4.30 -11.50 -23.26
C THR A 98 -5.53 -10.84 -22.66
N PRO A 99 -5.46 -9.58 -22.17
CA PRO A 99 -6.66 -8.78 -21.90
C PRO A 99 -7.33 -8.45 -23.23
N GLN A 100 -7.91 -9.47 -23.85
CA GLN A 100 -8.61 -9.42 -25.10
C GLN A 100 -10.07 -9.60 -24.72
N GLN A 101 -10.70 -8.45 -24.47
CA GLN A 101 -12.14 -8.26 -24.56
C GLN A 101 -12.94 -9.29 -23.76
N ALA A 102 -13.34 -8.92 -22.53
CA ALA A 102 -14.63 -9.35 -22.01
C ALA A 102 -15.69 -8.87 -23.01
N GLY A 103 -15.88 -9.68 -24.05
CA GLY A 103 -16.76 -9.40 -25.16
C GLY A 103 -18.19 -9.45 -24.63
N GLN A 104 -19.07 -8.68 -25.27
CA GLN A 104 -20.50 -8.78 -25.06
C GLN A 104 -21.00 -10.24 -24.99
N ASP A 105 -20.36 -11.15 -25.72
CA ASP A 105 -20.64 -12.59 -25.69
C ASP A 105 -20.52 -13.23 -24.30
N ASP A 106 -19.51 -12.89 -23.48
CA ASP A 106 -19.37 -13.45 -22.13
C ASP A 106 -20.43 -12.88 -21.18
N LEU A 107 -20.77 -11.60 -21.36
CA LEU A 107 -21.77 -10.89 -20.57
C LEU A 107 -23.20 -11.35 -20.91
N ASP A 108 -23.46 -11.60 -22.19
CA ASP A 108 -24.71 -12.18 -22.70
C ASP A 108 -24.86 -13.63 -22.26
N ARG A 109 -23.76 -14.39 -22.21
CA ARG A 109 -23.75 -15.77 -21.71
C ARG A 109 -23.99 -15.84 -20.20
N LEU A 110 -23.43 -14.91 -19.42
CA LEU A 110 -23.69 -14.79 -17.98
C LEU A 110 -25.13 -14.36 -17.71
N ASN A 111 -25.67 -13.39 -18.45
CA ASN A 111 -27.07 -12.98 -18.36
C ASN A 111 -28.03 -14.11 -18.75
N SER A 112 -27.68 -14.95 -19.74
CA SER A 112 -28.47 -16.13 -20.10
C SER A 112 -28.38 -17.28 -19.07
N LEU A 113 -27.36 -17.27 -18.20
CA LEU A 113 -27.15 -18.32 -17.18
C LEU A 113 -27.76 -17.95 -15.82
N PHE A 114 -27.82 -16.65 -15.50
CA PHE A 114 -28.23 -16.15 -14.19
C PHE A 114 -29.40 -15.17 -14.25
N GLY A 115 -29.80 -14.74 -15.44
CA GLY A 115 -31.00 -13.93 -15.66
C GLY A 115 -32.18 -14.84 -15.94
N ASP A 116 -32.90 -15.18 -14.88
CA ASP A 116 -34.36 -15.09 -14.76
C ASP A 116 -34.78 -15.92 -13.55
N ASP A 117 -35.41 -15.25 -12.58
CA ASP A 117 -36.56 -15.72 -11.81
C ASP A 117 -37.05 -14.53 -10.96
N ASP A 118 -37.59 -13.51 -11.65
CA ASP A 118 -38.59 -12.61 -11.07
C ASP A 118 -39.95 -13.33 -11.14
N ASP A 119 -40.34 -13.97 -10.03
CA ASP A 119 -41.73 -14.29 -9.66
C ASP A 119 -41.98 -13.82 -8.22
#